data_AF-A0A954A3W1-F1
#
_entry.id   AF-A0A954A3W1-F1
#
_cell.length_a   1.000
_cell.length_b   1.000
_cell.length_c   1.000
_cell.angle_alpha   90.00
_cell.angle_beta   90.00
_cell.angle_gamma   90.00
#
_symmetry.space_group_name_H-M   'P 1'
#
loop_
_entity.id
_entity.type
_entity.pdbx_description
1 polymer ?
#
loop_
_entity_poly.entity_id
_entity_poly.type
_entity_poly.pdbx_seq_one_letter_code
_entity_poly.pdbx_strand_id
1 'polypeptide(L)'
;PGQRDYQVIGSCAGSAFPPLDCSIQHCVVGDYVLRAIDATSAGGEVVTSIVLDNPAGTVQAWSFGVCHDPALLAVAPSGIALGASSLTVNGGAEPDFQAVQVFSEGFAVAAVIDLIPFGSPLVFEVLPTGFAHELYVVTYQVQTTTVETTSLDFCESLGTPPVEIVISSELTSVDPVTISGDVTIEPGDPSFRRGDCNVDGAVDVSDSVFLLNFLFVPGSDAPVCNDACDSNDDGVRDISDPVYLLAYLFLPGSPAPPGPFPMCGGDGSVDGLDCPIYSACP
;
A
#
# COMPACT_ATOMS: atom_id res chain seq x y z
N PRO A 1 10.64 0.11 -40.99
CA PRO A 1 11.95 -0.42 -41.43
C PRO A 1 13.08 0.52 -41.02
N GLY A 2 13.77 0.16 -39.94
CA GLY A 2 14.85 0.96 -39.37
C GLY A 2 15.03 0.57 -37.92
N GLN A 3 15.92 -0.39 -37.68
CA GLN A 3 16.38 -0.80 -36.37
C GLN A 3 17.05 0.40 -35.69
N ARG A 4 16.58 0.78 -34.49
CA ARG A 4 17.32 1.67 -33.60
C ARG A 4 17.83 0.81 -32.46
N ASP A 5 19.14 0.62 -32.42
CA ASP A 5 19.83 -0.01 -31.30
C ASP A 5 19.87 0.98 -30.14
N TYR A 6 19.39 0.57 -28.97
CA TYR A 6 19.56 1.31 -27.73
C TYR A 6 20.43 0.53 -26.77
N GLN A 7 21.31 1.25 -26.06
CA GLN A 7 22.21 0.71 -25.05
C GLN A 7 21.60 0.98 -23.67
N VAL A 8 21.27 -0.08 -22.93
CA VAL A 8 20.84 0.03 -21.52
C VAL A 8 22.09 -0.04 -20.64
N ILE A 9 22.37 1.03 -19.89
CA ILE A 9 23.42 1.05 -18.87
C ILE A 9 22.72 0.97 -17.51
N GLY A 10 22.71 -0.22 -16.90
CA GLY A 10 22.35 -0.36 -15.48
C GLY A 10 23.58 -0.08 -14.62
N SER A 11 23.53 0.93 -13.75
CA SER A 11 24.56 1.17 -12.73
C SER A 11 24.00 0.85 -11.34
N CYS A 12 24.36 -0.30 -10.78
CA CYS A 12 24.20 -0.56 -9.35
C CYS A 12 25.38 0.09 -8.61
N ALA A 13 25.11 1.14 -7.85
CA ALA A 13 26.08 1.67 -6.91
C ALA A 13 25.88 0.99 -5.54
N GLY A 14 26.82 0.14 -5.15
CA GLY A 14 27.06 -0.21 -3.74
C GLY A 14 26.63 -1.62 -3.28
N SER A 15 27.65 -2.40 -2.90
CA SER A 15 27.67 -3.58 -2.00
C SER A 15 26.84 -4.84 -2.30
N ALA A 16 27.60 -5.87 -2.70
CA ALA A 16 27.38 -7.32 -2.57
C ALA A 16 26.19 -7.83 -1.73
N PHE A 17 25.12 -8.22 -2.42
CA PHE A 17 24.10 -9.19 -2.01
C PHE A 17 23.82 -10.14 -3.20
N PRO A 18 23.26 -11.36 -3.01
CA PRO A 18 23.18 -12.37 -4.08
C PRO A 18 22.34 -11.86 -5.25
N PRO A 19 22.49 -12.42 -6.47
CA PRO A 19 21.92 -11.84 -7.68
C PRO A 19 20.40 -11.75 -7.54
N LEU A 20 19.87 -10.54 -7.45
CA LEU A 20 18.48 -10.28 -7.77
C LEU A 20 18.30 -10.71 -9.23
N ASP A 21 17.40 -11.66 -9.45
CA ASP A 21 16.90 -12.01 -10.79
C ASP A 21 16.17 -10.78 -11.36
N CYS A 22 16.94 -9.80 -11.85
CA CYS A 22 16.39 -8.70 -12.64
C CYS A 22 16.01 -9.27 -14.01
N SER A 23 14.81 -9.84 -14.08
CA SER A 23 14.09 -10.06 -15.32
C SER A 23 13.82 -8.70 -15.97
N ILE A 24 14.54 -8.39 -17.05
CA ILE A 24 14.14 -7.30 -17.94
C ILE A 24 13.00 -7.84 -18.79
N GLN A 25 11.76 -7.56 -18.37
CA GLN A 25 10.59 -7.81 -19.19
C GLN A 25 10.64 -6.84 -20.38
N HIS A 26 10.91 -7.39 -21.56
CA HIS A 26 10.96 -6.64 -22.80
C HIS A 26 9.53 -6.20 -23.15
N CYS A 27 9.16 -4.96 -22.80
CA CYS A 27 7.93 -4.34 -23.29
C CYS A 27 8.04 -4.18 -24.80
N VAL A 28 7.31 -5.01 -25.54
CA VAL A 28 7.06 -4.75 -26.96
C VAL A 28 6.33 -3.40 -27.02
N VAL A 29 6.86 -2.47 -27.81
CA VAL A 29 6.25 -1.16 -28.00
C VAL A 29 4.92 -1.35 -28.76
N GLY A 30 3.84 -1.42 -27.98
CA GLY A 30 2.42 -1.41 -28.38
C GLY A 30 1.60 -2.29 -27.42
N ASP A 31 0.50 -1.88 -26.79
CA ASP A 31 -0.33 -0.69 -26.96
C ASP A 31 -1.05 -0.28 -25.64
N TYR A 32 -1.35 -1.26 -24.76
CA TYR A 32 -1.99 -1.09 -23.45
C TYR A 32 -1.36 -2.05 -22.42
N VAL A 33 -1.02 -1.56 -21.23
CA VAL A 33 -0.42 -2.38 -20.16
C VAL A 33 -1.18 -2.17 -18.86
N LEU A 34 -1.80 -3.23 -18.34
CA LEU A 34 -2.36 -3.28 -16.99
C LEU A 34 -1.28 -3.76 -16.02
N ARG A 35 -1.14 -3.07 -14.90
CA ARG A 35 -0.17 -3.43 -13.85
C ARG A 35 -0.80 -3.34 -12.47
N ALA A 36 -0.61 -4.37 -11.66
CA ALA A 36 -0.81 -4.29 -10.23
C ALA A 36 0.49 -3.77 -9.60
N ILE A 37 0.39 -2.80 -8.70
CA ILE A 37 1.56 -2.20 -8.06
C ILE A 37 2.00 -3.04 -6.87
N ASP A 38 3.32 -3.20 -6.71
CA ASP A 38 3.86 -3.90 -5.55
C ASP A 38 3.51 -3.13 -4.27
N ALA A 39 3.20 -3.85 -3.21
CA ALA A 39 2.89 -3.26 -1.92
C ALA A 39 3.53 -4.06 -0.78
N THR A 40 3.75 -3.40 0.34
CA THR A 40 4.29 -4.01 1.56
C THR A 40 3.39 -3.69 2.74
N SER A 41 3.22 -4.64 3.66
CA SER A 41 2.53 -4.41 4.92
C SER A 41 3.14 -5.25 6.03
N ALA A 42 3.17 -4.71 7.23
CA ALA A 42 3.62 -5.38 8.45
C ALA A 42 2.47 -6.16 9.14
N GLY A 43 1.32 -6.29 8.46
CA GLY A 43 0.09 -6.87 8.98
C GLY A 43 -1.07 -5.87 8.97
N GLY A 44 -2.30 -6.35 9.22
CA GLY A 44 -3.50 -5.51 9.15
C GLY A 44 -3.92 -5.24 7.72
N GLU A 45 -3.97 -3.97 7.31
CA GLU A 45 -4.33 -3.59 5.94
C GLU A 45 -3.11 -3.35 5.06
N VAL A 46 -3.26 -3.60 3.76
CA VAL A 46 -2.31 -3.22 2.72
C VAL A 46 -3.05 -2.56 1.57
N VAL A 47 -2.56 -1.42 1.11
CA VAL A 47 -3.15 -0.66 0.01
C VAL A 47 -2.23 -0.75 -1.20
N THR A 48 -2.81 -1.09 -2.34
CA THR A 48 -2.15 -1.11 -3.65
C THR A 48 -3.03 -0.47 -4.71
N SER A 49 -2.48 -0.21 -5.88
CA SER A 49 -3.20 0.35 -7.02
C SER A 49 -3.10 -0.53 -8.25
N ILE A 50 -4.14 -0.50 -9.07
CA ILE A 50 -4.12 -1.03 -10.43
C ILE A 50 -3.97 0.14 -11.38
N VAL A 51 -2.93 0.11 -12.22
CA VAL A 51 -2.61 1.17 -13.16
C VAL A 51 -2.65 0.70 -14.60
N LEU A 52 -2.94 1.63 -15.51
CA LEU A 52 -2.95 1.42 -16.96
C LEU A 52 -1.99 2.38 -17.66
N ASP A 53 -1.12 1.82 -18.50
CA ASP A 53 -0.42 2.56 -19.55
C ASP A 53 -1.18 2.38 -20.87
N ASN A 54 -1.54 3.46 -21.56
CA ASN A 54 -2.22 3.44 -22.86
C ASN A 54 -1.58 4.40 -23.87
N PRO A 55 -0.28 4.27 -24.17
CA PRO A 55 0.39 5.18 -25.10
C PRO A 55 -0.12 5.09 -26.54
N ALA A 56 -0.81 4.01 -26.90
CA ALA A 56 -1.25 3.76 -28.27
C ALA A 56 -2.59 4.39 -28.65
N GLY A 57 -3.46 4.68 -27.67
CA GLY A 57 -4.78 5.24 -27.95
C GLY A 57 -5.61 5.50 -26.69
N THR A 58 -6.71 6.21 -26.86
CA THR A 58 -7.63 6.53 -25.76
C THR A 58 -8.42 5.30 -25.33
N VAL A 59 -8.95 5.30 -24.10
CA VAL A 59 -9.77 4.19 -23.58
C VAL A 59 -11.19 4.66 -23.35
N GLN A 60 -12.18 3.87 -23.75
CA GLN A 60 -13.61 4.10 -23.51
C GLN A 60 -14.16 3.25 -22.34
N ALA A 61 -13.57 2.08 -22.11
CA ALA A 61 -14.03 1.12 -21.12
C ALA A 61 -12.92 0.11 -20.78
N TRP A 62 -13.06 -0.56 -19.64
CA TRP A 62 -12.19 -1.66 -19.24
C TRP A 62 -12.96 -2.72 -18.46
N SER A 63 -12.48 -3.96 -18.50
CA SER A 63 -12.86 -5.04 -17.60
C SER A 63 -11.66 -5.92 -17.30
N PHE A 64 -11.54 -6.41 -16.07
CA PHE A 64 -10.50 -7.37 -15.69
C PHE A 64 -10.78 -7.99 -14.32
N GLY A 65 -10.22 -9.18 -14.09
CA GLY A 65 -10.09 -9.79 -12.76
C GLY A 65 -8.65 -9.72 -12.24
N VAL A 66 -8.50 -9.63 -10.92
CA VAL A 66 -7.22 -9.77 -10.21
C VAL A 66 -7.39 -10.84 -9.13
N CYS A 67 -6.60 -11.90 -9.24
CA CYS A 67 -6.53 -13.02 -8.32
C CYS A 67 -5.44 -12.81 -7.26
N HIS A 68 -5.66 -13.36 -6.07
CA HIS A 68 -4.71 -13.42 -4.97
C HIS A 68 -4.86 -14.73 -4.21
N ASP A 69 -3.87 -15.09 -3.38
CA ASP A 69 -4.00 -16.23 -2.47
C ASP A 69 -4.98 -15.91 -1.32
N PRO A 70 -6.13 -16.58 -1.22
CA PRO A 70 -7.13 -16.35 -0.16
C PRO A 70 -6.63 -16.72 1.24
N ALA A 71 -5.55 -17.49 1.36
CA ALA A 71 -4.93 -17.83 2.64
C ALA A 71 -4.09 -16.67 3.19
N LEU A 72 -3.64 -15.75 2.33
CA LEU A 72 -2.74 -14.66 2.68
C LEU A 72 -3.41 -13.30 2.63
N LEU A 73 -4.35 -13.10 1.71
CA LEU A 73 -5.05 -11.84 1.51
C LEU A 73 -6.56 -12.05 1.40
N ALA A 74 -7.33 -11.03 1.80
CA ALA A 74 -8.72 -10.87 1.40
C ALA A 74 -9.00 -9.41 1.11
N VAL A 75 -9.80 -9.08 0.10
CA VAL A 75 -10.21 -7.69 -0.13
C VAL A 75 -11.00 -7.17 1.08
N ALA A 76 -10.61 -6.00 1.61
CA ALA A 76 -11.27 -5.39 2.75
C ALA A 76 -12.74 -5.04 2.42
N PRO A 77 -13.62 -4.89 3.42
CA PRO A 77 -15.00 -4.42 3.18
C PRO A 77 -14.98 -3.06 2.46
N SER A 78 -15.62 -2.98 1.29
CA SER A 78 -15.53 -1.80 0.40
C SER A 78 -14.10 -1.41 0.00
N GLY A 79 -13.16 -2.35 0.04
CA GLY A 79 -11.74 -2.16 -0.23
C GLY A 79 -11.40 -2.01 -1.70
N ILE A 80 -12.35 -1.74 -2.58
CA ILE A 80 -12.08 -1.42 -4.00
C ILE A 80 -12.73 -0.08 -4.28
N ALA A 81 -11.90 0.90 -4.57
CA ALA A 81 -12.30 2.25 -4.92
C ALA A 81 -11.74 2.64 -6.28
N LEU A 82 -12.40 3.58 -6.96
CA LEU A 82 -11.86 4.18 -8.18
C LEU A 82 -10.57 4.94 -7.86
N GLY A 83 -9.56 4.75 -8.69
CA GLY A 83 -8.29 5.48 -8.62
C GLY A 83 -8.42 6.92 -9.10
N ALA A 84 -7.39 7.73 -8.86
CA ALA A 84 -7.42 9.17 -9.12
C ALA A 84 -7.75 9.50 -10.60
N SER A 85 -7.26 8.71 -11.56
CA SER A 85 -7.58 8.90 -12.98
C SER A 85 -9.04 8.56 -13.25
N SER A 86 -9.54 7.44 -12.73
CA SER A 86 -10.94 7.01 -12.91
C SER A 86 -11.94 7.99 -12.30
N LEU A 87 -11.63 8.63 -11.16
CA LEU A 87 -12.53 9.60 -10.52
C LEU A 87 -12.84 10.84 -11.37
N THR A 88 -12.04 11.11 -12.41
CA THR A 88 -12.13 12.34 -13.21
C THR A 88 -12.28 12.08 -14.71
N VAL A 89 -12.37 10.81 -15.12
CA VAL A 89 -12.26 10.39 -16.53
C VAL A 89 -13.45 10.80 -17.39
N ASN A 90 -14.60 11.08 -16.79
CA ASN A 90 -15.82 11.50 -17.49
C ASN A 90 -16.02 13.02 -17.32
N GLY A 91 -15.16 13.84 -17.93
CA GLY A 91 -15.27 15.30 -17.86
C GLY A 91 -15.10 15.88 -16.44
N GLY A 92 -14.31 15.20 -15.59
CA GLY A 92 -14.13 15.56 -14.18
C GLY A 92 -15.04 14.79 -13.21
N ALA A 93 -15.83 13.83 -13.70
CA ALA A 93 -16.63 12.91 -12.91
C ALA A 93 -16.17 11.44 -13.07
N GLU A 94 -16.75 10.56 -12.25
CA GLU A 94 -16.59 9.10 -12.31
C GLU A 94 -17.19 8.51 -13.60
N PRO A 95 -16.83 7.25 -13.96
CA PRO A 95 -17.43 6.56 -15.09
C PRO A 95 -18.96 6.42 -14.95
N ASP A 96 -19.69 6.57 -16.05
CA ASP A 96 -21.15 6.40 -16.11
C ASP A 96 -21.62 5.01 -15.66
N PHE A 97 -20.78 3.99 -15.86
CA PHE A 97 -21.01 2.65 -15.35
C PHE A 97 -19.76 2.14 -14.63
N GLN A 98 -19.97 1.56 -13.45
CA GLN A 98 -18.97 0.79 -12.73
C GLN A 98 -19.62 -0.45 -12.12
N ALA A 99 -18.91 -1.57 -12.16
CA ALA A 99 -19.26 -2.80 -11.47
C ALA A 99 -18.03 -3.33 -10.75
N VAL A 100 -18.24 -3.74 -9.50
CA VAL A 100 -17.21 -4.35 -8.65
C VAL A 100 -17.79 -5.64 -8.07
N GLN A 101 -17.04 -6.72 -8.18
CA GLN A 101 -17.37 -8.02 -7.57
C GLN A 101 -16.16 -8.52 -6.80
N VAL A 102 -16.38 -8.89 -5.53
CA VAL A 102 -15.34 -9.43 -4.65
C VAL A 102 -15.58 -10.92 -4.46
N PHE A 103 -14.51 -11.70 -4.56
CA PHE A 103 -14.46 -13.15 -4.36
C PHE A 103 -13.43 -13.46 -3.26
N SER A 104 -13.39 -14.71 -2.77
CA SER A 104 -12.34 -15.13 -1.85
C SER A 104 -10.96 -15.10 -2.52
N GLU A 105 -10.89 -15.52 -3.77
CA GLU A 105 -9.64 -15.65 -4.53
C GLU A 105 -9.24 -14.37 -5.28
N GLY A 106 -9.99 -13.28 -5.16
CA GLY A 106 -9.81 -12.15 -6.08
C GLY A 106 -10.93 -11.13 -6.10
N PHE A 107 -10.83 -10.22 -7.05
CA PHE A 107 -11.90 -9.31 -7.41
C PHE A 107 -11.99 -9.13 -8.92
N ALA A 108 -13.16 -8.74 -9.40
CA ALA A 108 -13.37 -8.39 -10.79
C ALA A 108 -14.06 -7.03 -10.91
N VAL A 109 -13.65 -6.25 -11.90
CA VAL A 109 -14.17 -4.90 -12.16
C VAL A 109 -14.52 -4.73 -13.62
N ALA A 110 -15.46 -3.82 -13.87
CA ALA A 110 -15.74 -3.29 -15.20
C ALA A 110 -16.18 -1.83 -15.08
N ALA A 111 -15.78 -1.00 -16.05
CA ALA A 111 -16.28 0.36 -16.14
C ALA A 111 -16.47 0.80 -17.60
N VAL A 112 -17.45 1.68 -17.82
CA VAL A 112 -17.66 2.40 -19.08
C VAL A 112 -17.68 3.88 -18.75
N ILE A 113 -16.78 4.64 -19.38
CA ILE A 113 -16.49 6.03 -19.02
C ILE A 113 -17.69 6.93 -19.27
N ASP A 114 -18.19 6.94 -20.50
CA ASP A 114 -19.26 7.82 -20.95
C ASP A 114 -20.24 7.04 -21.83
N LEU A 115 -21.48 6.91 -21.35
CA LEU A 115 -22.59 6.29 -22.05
C LEU A 115 -23.49 7.32 -22.73
N ILE A 116 -23.40 8.60 -22.33
CA ILE A 116 -24.30 9.66 -22.75
C ILE A 116 -23.47 10.89 -23.17
N PRO A 117 -23.02 10.94 -24.44
CA PRO A 117 -22.21 12.05 -24.90
C PRO A 117 -23.02 13.34 -24.89
N PHE A 118 -22.36 14.46 -24.60
CA PHE A 118 -22.96 15.79 -24.62
C PHE A 118 -22.19 16.74 -25.57
N GLY A 119 -22.77 17.89 -25.88
CA GLY A 119 -22.15 18.92 -26.73
C GLY A 119 -22.62 18.94 -28.19
N SER A 120 -22.03 19.85 -28.97
CA SER A 120 -22.27 19.98 -30.42
C SER A 120 -20.94 20.29 -31.13
N PRO A 121 -20.28 19.30 -31.76
CA PRO A 121 -20.73 17.92 -31.93
C PRO A 121 -20.78 17.14 -30.61
N LEU A 122 -21.52 16.04 -30.58
CA LEU A 122 -21.49 15.10 -29.45
C LEU A 122 -20.07 14.54 -29.32
N VAL A 123 -19.51 14.63 -28.12
CA VAL A 123 -18.18 14.09 -27.79
C VAL A 123 -18.37 13.12 -26.65
N PHE A 124 -17.76 11.94 -26.78
CA PHE A 124 -17.62 11.00 -25.68
C PHE A 124 -16.35 11.34 -24.90
N GLU A 125 -16.46 11.38 -23.58
CA GLU A 125 -15.28 11.44 -22.72
C GLU A 125 -14.55 10.09 -22.74
N VAL A 126 -13.23 10.16 -22.70
CA VAL A 126 -12.33 9.01 -22.80
C VAL A 126 -11.13 9.22 -21.89
N LEU A 127 -10.52 8.14 -21.43
CA LEU A 127 -9.22 8.23 -20.78
C LEU A 127 -8.19 8.60 -21.85
N PRO A 128 -7.50 9.76 -21.73
CA PRO A 128 -6.51 10.18 -22.70
C PRO A 128 -5.32 9.21 -22.73
N THR A 129 -4.56 9.22 -23.82
CA THR A 129 -3.29 8.49 -23.90
C THR A 129 -2.35 8.95 -22.79
N GLY A 130 -1.73 8.01 -22.08
CA GLY A 130 -0.80 8.33 -21.02
C GLY A 130 -0.16 7.10 -20.41
N PHE A 131 0.47 7.33 -19.26
CA PHE A 131 1.14 6.32 -18.45
C PHE A 131 0.67 6.46 -17.01
N ALA A 132 0.69 5.37 -16.27
CA ALA A 132 0.36 5.30 -14.85
C ALA A 132 -1.01 5.89 -14.51
N HIS A 133 -2.02 5.65 -15.36
CA HIS A 133 -3.39 6.01 -15.00
C HIS A 133 -3.87 5.10 -13.88
N GLU A 134 -4.12 5.68 -12.71
CA GLU A 134 -4.61 4.91 -11.56
C GLU A 134 -6.09 4.60 -11.75
N LEU A 135 -6.39 3.34 -12.08
CA LEU A 135 -7.74 2.89 -12.38
C LEU A 135 -8.52 2.55 -11.11
N TYR A 136 -7.88 1.80 -10.20
CA TYR A 136 -8.44 1.41 -8.91
C TYR A 136 -7.39 1.47 -7.82
N VAL A 137 -7.84 1.79 -6.62
CA VAL A 137 -7.12 1.58 -5.36
C VAL A 137 -7.77 0.40 -4.65
N VAL A 138 -6.95 -0.55 -4.20
CA VAL A 138 -7.38 -1.79 -3.57
C VAL A 138 -6.78 -1.87 -2.18
N THR A 139 -7.64 -2.00 -1.17
CA THR A 139 -7.29 -2.29 0.22
C THR A 139 -7.55 -3.76 0.50
N TYR A 140 -6.50 -4.48 0.85
CA TYR A 140 -6.58 -5.86 1.33
C TYR A 140 -6.41 -5.91 2.85
N GLN A 141 -7.04 -6.91 3.46
CA GLN A 141 -6.74 -7.41 4.79
C GLN A 141 -5.72 -8.54 4.66
N VAL A 142 -4.62 -8.45 5.40
CA VAL A 142 -3.61 -9.50 5.52
C VAL A 142 -4.14 -10.59 6.46
N GLN A 143 -4.18 -11.83 5.97
CA GLN A 143 -4.74 -13.00 6.68
C GLN A 143 -3.69 -13.83 7.41
N THR A 144 -2.41 -13.49 7.28
CA THR A 144 -1.30 -14.19 7.92
C THR A 144 -0.46 -13.25 8.79
N THR A 145 0.29 -13.85 9.72
CA THR A 145 1.34 -13.19 10.49
C THR A 145 2.74 -13.69 10.11
N THR A 146 2.82 -14.59 9.12
CA THR A 146 4.09 -15.09 8.59
C THR A 146 4.65 -14.12 7.56
N VAL A 147 5.96 -13.90 7.62
CA VAL A 147 6.70 -13.16 6.60
C VAL A 147 6.69 -13.95 5.30
N GLU A 148 6.00 -13.45 4.29
CA GLU A 148 5.80 -14.13 3.01
C GLU A 148 5.45 -13.10 1.93
N THR A 149 5.66 -13.46 0.66
CA THR A 149 5.27 -12.65 -0.49
C THR A 149 4.23 -13.43 -1.31
N THR A 150 3.17 -12.75 -1.74
CA THR A 150 2.12 -13.33 -2.59
C THR A 150 1.85 -12.45 -3.81
N SER A 151 1.47 -13.06 -4.92
CA SER A 151 1.23 -12.36 -6.18
C SER A 151 -0.20 -11.85 -6.30
N LEU A 152 -0.34 -10.72 -7.00
CA LEU A 152 -1.59 -10.16 -7.50
C LEU A 152 -1.60 -10.36 -9.02
N ASP A 153 -2.25 -11.44 -9.45
CA ASP A 153 -2.24 -11.88 -10.84
C ASP A 153 -3.51 -11.49 -11.57
N PHE A 154 -3.41 -10.87 -12.75
CA PHE A 154 -4.57 -10.67 -13.59
C PHE A 154 -5.10 -12.02 -14.09
N CYS A 155 -6.40 -12.26 -13.96
CA CYS A 155 -7.01 -13.56 -14.22
C CYS A 155 -8.43 -13.48 -14.81
N GLU A 156 -8.80 -14.49 -15.59
CA GLU A 156 -10.13 -14.66 -16.20
C GLU A 156 -10.89 -15.86 -15.59
N SER A 157 -10.62 -16.17 -14.32
CA SER A 157 -11.26 -17.26 -13.58
C SER A 157 -12.40 -16.78 -12.67
N LEU A 158 -12.54 -15.46 -12.47
CA LEU A 158 -13.47 -14.85 -11.53
C LEU A 158 -14.80 -14.50 -12.19
N GLY A 159 -15.91 -14.76 -11.51
CA GLY A 159 -17.27 -14.48 -12.00
C GLY A 159 -17.95 -15.67 -12.67
N THR A 160 -19.25 -15.53 -12.94
CA THR A 160 -20.03 -16.51 -13.72
C THR A 160 -21.07 -15.78 -14.58
N PRO A 161 -20.80 -15.56 -15.89
CA PRO A 161 -19.62 -15.98 -16.64
C PRO A 161 -18.32 -15.30 -16.15
N PRO A 162 -17.13 -15.90 -16.40
CA PRO A 162 -15.88 -15.27 -16.01
C PRO A 162 -15.69 -13.90 -16.68
N VAL A 163 -15.09 -12.97 -15.95
CA VAL A 163 -14.78 -11.63 -16.44
C VAL A 163 -13.51 -11.68 -17.29
N GLU A 164 -13.62 -11.23 -18.54
CA GLU A 164 -12.51 -11.14 -19.49
C GLU A 164 -11.66 -9.90 -19.23
N ILE A 165 -10.36 -10.00 -19.49
CA ILE A 165 -9.39 -8.90 -19.39
C ILE A 165 -9.38 -8.15 -20.72
N VAL A 166 -10.07 -7.01 -20.77
CA VAL A 166 -10.28 -6.26 -22.01
C VAL A 166 -10.18 -4.76 -21.76
N ILE A 167 -9.52 -4.06 -22.67
CA ILE A 167 -9.59 -2.61 -22.82
C ILE A 167 -10.38 -2.29 -24.10
N SER A 168 -11.37 -1.41 -23.99
CA SER A 168 -12.05 -0.84 -25.16
C SER A 168 -11.30 0.40 -25.60
N SER A 169 -10.76 0.36 -26.81
CA SER A 169 -10.10 1.49 -27.46
C SER A 169 -10.58 1.70 -28.89
N GLU A 170 -10.84 2.94 -29.26
CA GLU A 170 -11.32 3.32 -30.61
C GLU A 170 -12.49 2.47 -31.12
N LEU A 171 -13.40 2.09 -30.21
CA LEU A 171 -14.56 1.22 -30.47
C LEU A 171 -14.19 -0.24 -30.81
N THR A 172 -12.99 -0.68 -30.44
CA THR A 172 -12.50 -2.04 -30.61
C THR A 172 -12.06 -2.62 -29.26
N SER A 173 -12.07 -3.94 -29.16
CA SER A 173 -11.57 -4.69 -28.01
C SER A 173 -10.07 -4.93 -28.17
N VAL A 174 -9.30 -4.64 -27.14
CA VAL A 174 -7.85 -4.86 -27.08
C VAL A 174 -7.53 -5.67 -25.84
N ASP A 175 -6.76 -6.74 -26.02
CA ASP A 175 -6.23 -7.55 -24.93
C ASP A 175 -4.94 -6.86 -24.42
N PRO A 176 -4.92 -6.30 -23.20
CA PRO A 176 -3.75 -5.61 -22.69
C PRO A 176 -2.66 -6.61 -22.29
N VAL A 177 -1.42 -6.16 -22.29
CA VAL A 177 -0.35 -6.86 -21.58
C VAL A 177 -0.61 -6.70 -20.08
N THR A 178 -0.51 -7.79 -19.32
CA THR A 178 -0.65 -7.76 -17.87
C THR A 178 0.71 -7.92 -17.19
N ILE A 179 0.91 -7.16 -16.12
CA ILE A 179 2.07 -7.24 -15.24
C ILE A 179 1.53 -7.42 -13.82
N SER A 180 1.76 -8.61 -13.27
CA SER A 180 1.42 -8.89 -11.87
C SER A 180 2.24 -8.01 -10.93
N GLY A 181 1.66 -7.73 -9.77
CA GLY A 181 2.35 -7.09 -8.66
C GLY A 181 2.50 -8.07 -7.52
N ASP A 182 3.38 -7.76 -6.57
CA ASP A 182 3.58 -8.56 -5.38
C ASP A 182 3.14 -7.81 -4.12
N VAL A 183 2.51 -8.53 -3.19
CA VAL A 183 2.30 -8.07 -1.83
C VAL A 183 3.29 -8.78 -0.92
N THR A 184 4.21 -8.02 -0.35
CA THR A 184 5.19 -8.52 0.62
C THR A 184 4.69 -8.26 2.04
N ILE A 185 4.51 -9.32 2.79
CA ILE A 185 4.13 -9.27 4.20
C ILE A 185 5.43 -9.31 4.99
N GLU A 186 5.76 -8.19 5.62
CA GLU A 186 6.93 -8.03 6.47
C GLU A 186 6.57 -8.40 7.92
N PRO A 187 7.57 -8.73 8.76
CA PRO A 187 7.29 -8.92 10.17
C PRO A 187 6.71 -7.61 10.71
N GLY A 188 5.50 -7.70 11.27
CA GLY A 188 4.93 -6.66 12.11
C GLY A 188 5.91 -6.22 13.18
N ASP A 189 5.80 -4.97 13.62
CA ASP A 189 6.56 -4.54 14.78
C ASP A 189 6.32 -5.50 15.96
N PRO A 190 7.37 -5.97 16.65
CA PRO A 190 7.21 -6.74 17.86
C PRO A 190 6.25 -6.04 18.82
N SER A 191 5.51 -6.85 19.60
CA SER A 191 4.78 -6.30 20.72
C SER A 191 5.73 -5.52 21.62
N PHE A 192 5.29 -4.36 22.08
CA PHE A 192 6.04 -3.47 22.94
C PHE A 192 5.17 -3.04 24.12
N ARG A 193 5.79 -2.38 25.10
CA ARG A 193 5.08 -1.73 26.20
C ARG A 193 5.26 -0.22 26.08
N ARG A 194 4.16 0.51 25.90
CA ARG A 194 4.19 1.97 25.80
C ARG A 194 4.74 2.60 27.08
N GLY A 195 5.71 3.49 26.94
CA GLY A 195 6.45 4.12 28.04
C GLY A 195 7.77 3.44 28.42
N ASP A 196 8.09 2.25 27.90
CA ASP A 196 9.41 1.59 28.09
C ASP A 196 10.36 1.99 26.94
N CYS A 197 10.73 3.26 26.93
CA CYS A 197 11.50 3.89 25.85
C CYS A 197 12.95 3.39 25.79
N ASN A 198 13.50 2.92 26.91
CA ASN A 198 14.86 2.37 26.95
C ASN A 198 14.91 0.85 26.73
N VAL A 199 13.74 0.19 26.60
CA VAL A 199 13.55 -1.25 26.32
C VAL A 199 14.19 -2.16 27.37
N ASP A 200 14.17 -1.74 28.64
CA ASP A 200 14.68 -2.52 29.77
C ASP A 200 13.61 -3.40 30.45
N GLY A 201 12.34 -3.25 30.03
CA GLY A 201 11.20 -4.01 30.52
C GLY A 201 10.50 -3.40 31.72
N ALA A 202 11.00 -2.29 32.25
CA ALA A 202 10.33 -1.44 33.24
C ALA A 202 9.75 -0.19 32.57
N VAL A 203 8.76 0.43 33.22
CA VAL A 203 8.28 1.77 32.84
C VAL A 203 8.50 2.65 34.05
N ASP A 204 9.59 3.42 34.03
CA ASP A 204 10.03 4.25 35.13
C ASP A 204 10.71 5.57 34.69
N VAL A 205 11.41 6.23 35.62
CA VAL A 205 12.03 7.54 35.35
C VAL A 205 13.16 7.44 34.31
N SER A 206 13.78 6.28 34.16
CA SER A 206 14.90 6.08 33.26
C SER A 206 14.49 6.16 31.79
N ASP A 207 13.24 5.81 31.46
CA ASP A 207 12.64 5.98 30.12
C ASP A 207 12.55 7.45 29.73
N SER A 208 12.05 8.28 30.65
CA SER A 208 11.96 9.72 30.43
C SER A 208 13.34 10.35 30.27
N VAL A 209 14.32 9.90 31.05
CA VAL A 209 15.71 10.38 30.96
C VAL A 209 16.36 9.95 29.65
N PHE A 210 16.12 8.70 29.21
CA PHE A 210 16.61 8.18 27.94
C PHE A 210 16.10 9.02 26.77
N LEU A 211 14.79 9.27 26.70
CA LEU A 211 14.20 10.09 25.64
C LEU A 211 14.71 11.53 25.67
N LEU A 212 14.79 12.17 26.84
CA LEU A 212 15.33 13.53 26.97
C LEU A 212 16.81 13.61 26.53
N ASN A 213 17.62 12.59 26.82
CA ASN A 213 19.00 12.53 26.33
C ASN A 213 19.03 12.43 24.81
N PHE A 214 18.21 11.57 24.22
CA PHE A 214 18.11 11.48 22.76
C PHE A 214 17.70 12.82 22.12
N LEU A 215 16.71 13.51 22.69
CA LEU A 215 16.20 14.77 22.14
C LEU A 215 17.17 15.95 22.26
N PHE A 216 17.96 16.01 23.35
CA PHE A 216 18.71 17.25 23.70
C PHE A 216 20.22 17.06 23.86
N VAL A 217 20.74 15.84 23.91
CA VAL A 217 22.17 15.56 24.08
C VAL A 217 22.74 14.98 22.78
N PRO A 218 23.56 15.75 22.03
CA PRO A 218 24.15 15.28 20.78
C PRO A 218 25.00 14.02 20.97
N GLY A 219 24.76 13.02 20.11
CA GLY A 219 25.49 11.75 20.13
C GLY A 219 24.96 10.70 21.11
N SER A 220 23.82 10.96 21.75
CA SER A 220 23.10 9.93 22.52
C SER A 220 22.54 8.84 21.62
N ASP A 221 22.33 7.67 22.21
CA ASP A 221 21.72 6.53 21.52
C ASP A 221 20.28 6.86 21.11
N ALA A 222 19.90 6.40 19.91
CA ALA A 222 18.53 6.53 19.42
C ALA A 222 17.64 5.42 19.99
N PRO A 223 16.35 5.70 20.25
CA PRO A 223 15.38 4.65 20.54
C PRO A 223 15.36 3.57 19.46
N VAL A 224 15.33 2.31 19.89
CA VAL A 224 15.19 1.16 18.99
C VAL A 224 13.72 0.81 18.71
N CYS A 225 12.82 1.37 19.52
CA CYS A 225 11.37 1.29 19.38
C CYS A 225 10.80 2.68 19.63
N ASN A 226 10.29 3.33 18.58
CA ASN A 226 9.77 4.69 18.67
C ASN A 226 8.37 4.72 19.29
N ASP A 227 7.54 3.70 19.04
CA ASP A 227 6.22 3.59 19.66
C ASP A 227 6.28 3.45 21.18
N ALA A 228 7.32 2.78 21.71
CA ALA A 228 7.51 2.70 23.15
C ALA A 228 7.89 4.05 23.78
N CYS A 229 8.49 4.96 23.00
CA CYS A 229 8.86 6.30 23.43
C CYS A 229 7.74 7.32 23.28
N ASP A 230 6.79 7.11 22.38
CA ASP A 230 5.56 7.90 22.29
C ASP A 230 4.61 7.50 23.43
N SER A 231 4.78 8.17 24.57
CA SER A 231 4.09 7.84 25.82
C SER A 231 2.69 8.42 25.88
N ASN A 232 2.41 9.48 25.10
CA ASN A 232 1.11 10.13 25.05
C ASN A 232 0.24 9.66 23.87
N ASP A 233 0.82 8.86 22.95
CA ASP A 233 0.18 8.24 21.78
C ASP A 233 -0.40 9.29 20.82
N ASP A 234 0.36 10.34 20.54
CA ASP A 234 -0.03 11.41 19.61
C ASP A 234 0.65 11.33 18.23
N GLY A 235 1.46 10.29 18.02
CA GLY A 235 2.19 10.00 16.78
C GLY A 235 3.44 10.86 16.59
N VAL A 236 3.87 11.56 17.64
CA VAL A 236 5.05 12.43 17.61
C VAL A 236 5.92 12.22 18.85
N ARG A 237 7.04 11.52 18.65
CA ARG A 237 8.07 11.37 19.69
C ARG A 237 8.81 12.70 19.96
N ASP A 238 8.39 13.46 20.95
CA ASP A 238 8.95 14.76 21.34
C ASP A 238 9.04 14.99 22.88
N ILE A 239 9.13 16.26 23.31
CA ILE A 239 9.26 16.61 24.74
C ILE A 239 7.97 16.37 25.53
N SER A 240 6.82 16.24 24.86
CA SER A 240 5.54 15.96 25.50
C SER A 240 5.50 14.56 26.12
N ASP A 241 6.20 13.59 25.53
CA ASP A 241 6.28 12.21 26.01
C ASP A 241 6.92 12.03 27.38
N PRO A 242 8.16 12.51 27.64
CA PRO A 242 8.74 12.41 28.96
C PRO A 242 7.95 13.24 29.98
N VAL A 243 7.31 14.33 29.58
CA VAL A 243 6.42 15.11 30.46
C VAL A 243 5.18 14.29 30.84
N TYR A 244 4.57 13.60 29.87
CA TYR A 244 3.42 12.74 30.07
C TYR A 244 3.77 11.57 31.00
N LEU A 245 4.87 10.87 30.71
CA LEU A 245 5.31 9.72 31.49
C LEU A 245 5.67 10.11 32.93
N LEU A 246 6.41 11.20 33.14
CA LEU A 246 6.72 11.71 34.48
C LEU A 246 5.45 12.14 35.24
N ALA A 247 4.46 12.72 34.54
CA ALA A 247 3.18 13.06 35.14
C ALA A 247 2.44 11.81 35.62
N TYR A 248 2.42 10.73 34.83
CA TYR A 248 1.88 9.44 35.24
C TYR A 248 2.61 8.87 36.48
N LEU A 249 3.94 8.90 36.48
CA LEU A 249 4.76 8.31 37.55
C LEU A 249 4.66 9.05 38.89
N PHE A 250 4.51 10.38 38.87
CA PHE A 250 4.68 11.20 40.08
C PHE A 250 3.49 12.06 40.47
N LEU A 251 2.51 12.30 39.59
CA LEU A 251 1.34 13.12 39.91
C LEU A 251 0.11 12.24 40.15
N PRO A 252 -0.43 12.22 41.39
CA PRO A 252 -1.63 11.45 41.69
C PRO A 252 -2.82 11.88 40.82
N GLY A 253 -3.45 10.92 40.14
CA GLY A 253 -4.63 11.15 39.31
C GLY A 253 -4.33 11.46 37.83
N SER A 254 -3.06 11.50 37.43
CA SER A 254 -2.70 11.54 36.01
C SER A 254 -3.14 10.27 35.26
N PRO A 255 -3.49 10.37 33.97
CA PRO A 255 -3.79 9.21 33.15
C PRO A 255 -2.57 8.30 32.98
N ALA A 256 -2.81 7.00 32.83
CA ALA A 256 -1.78 6.05 32.41
C ALA A 256 -1.52 6.19 30.90
N PRO A 257 -0.32 5.82 30.40
CA PRO A 257 -0.05 5.72 28.98
C PRO A 257 -1.17 4.95 28.26
N PRO A 258 -1.59 5.41 27.06
CA PRO A 258 -2.50 4.66 26.21
C PRO A 258 -1.95 3.26 25.88
N GLY A 259 -2.81 2.39 25.34
CA GLY A 259 -2.40 1.05 24.96
C GLY A 259 -1.24 1.08 23.94
N PRO A 260 -0.29 0.13 23.96
CA PRO A 260 -0.22 -1.05 24.82
C PRO A 260 0.51 -0.82 26.17
N PHE A 261 -0.25 -0.60 27.25
CA PHE A 261 0.21 -0.45 28.63
C PHE A 261 -0.85 -1.02 29.60
N PRO A 262 -0.49 -1.68 30.73
CA PRO A 262 0.86 -2.00 31.21
C PRO A 262 1.44 -3.31 30.65
N MET A 263 0.66 -4.03 29.84
CA MET A 263 1.10 -5.26 29.20
C MET A 263 1.63 -4.96 27.80
N CYS A 264 2.46 -5.87 27.29
CA CYS A 264 2.88 -5.83 25.90
C CYS A 264 1.69 -5.97 24.95
N GLY A 265 1.75 -5.29 23.81
CA GLY A 265 0.79 -5.40 22.72
C GLY A 265 1.32 -4.74 21.46
N GLY A 266 0.56 -4.85 20.37
CA GLY A 266 0.82 -4.07 19.15
C GLY A 266 0.34 -2.63 19.30
N ASP A 267 0.81 -1.78 18.40
CA ASP A 267 0.32 -0.41 18.31
C ASP A 267 -1.15 -0.39 17.83
N GLY A 268 -1.99 0.35 18.55
CA GLY A 268 -3.43 0.46 18.25
C GLY A 268 -3.78 1.68 17.39
N SER A 269 -2.79 2.53 17.14
CA SER A 269 -2.90 3.91 16.63
C SER A 269 -1.92 4.09 15.48
N VAL A 270 -2.03 3.22 14.47
CA VAL A 270 -1.11 3.18 13.30
C VAL A 270 -0.76 4.58 12.81
N ASP A 271 0.50 4.96 12.98
CA ASP A 271 1.03 6.25 12.58
C ASP A 271 2.42 6.11 11.90
N GLY A 272 3.24 7.16 11.92
CA GLY A 272 4.54 7.19 11.26
C GLY A 272 5.72 6.70 12.12
N LEU A 273 5.46 6.32 13.37
CA LEU A 273 6.42 5.72 14.29
C LEU A 273 6.42 4.19 14.10
N ASP A 274 7.59 3.61 14.34
CA ASP A 274 7.85 2.18 14.20
C ASP A 274 8.49 1.61 15.46
N CYS A 275 8.36 0.31 15.64
CA CYS A 275 8.97 -0.44 16.72
C CYS A 275 9.71 -1.68 16.21
N PRO A 276 10.75 -1.54 15.38
CA PRO A 276 11.35 -2.67 14.68
C PRO A 276 12.05 -3.66 15.60
N ILE A 277 12.46 -3.22 16.79
CA ILE A 277 13.16 -4.05 17.78
C ILE A 277 12.62 -3.74 19.18
N TYR A 278 12.01 -4.75 19.78
CA TYR A 278 11.63 -4.72 21.19
C TYR A 278 11.87 -6.09 21.83
N SER A 279 12.80 -6.16 22.80
CA SER A 279 13.24 -7.43 23.40
C SER A 279 12.67 -7.73 24.78
N ALA A 280 11.89 -6.81 25.35
CA ALA A 280 11.38 -6.95 26.72
C ALA A 280 9.99 -7.62 26.80
N CYS A 281 9.40 -7.98 25.66
CA CYS A 281 8.16 -8.76 25.58
C CYS A 281 8.44 -10.27 25.40
N PRO A 282 7.60 -11.16 25.98
CA PRO A 282 7.76 -12.63 25.89
C PRO A 282 7.57 -13.22 24.50
#